data_AF-A0A2L1U699-F1
#
_entry.id   AF-A0A2L1U699-F1
#
_cell.length_a   1.000
_cell.length_b   1.000
_cell.length_c   1.000
_cell.angle_alpha   90.00
_cell.angle_beta   90.00
_cell.angle_gamma   90.00
#
_symmetry.space_group_name_H-M   'P 1'
#
loop_
_entity.id
_entity.type
_entity.pdbx_description
1 polymer ?
#
loop_
_entity_poly.entity_id
_entity_poly.type
_entity_poly.pdbx_seq_one_letter_code
_entity_poly.pdbx_strand_id
1 'polypeptide(L)' 'MIKGLYEAYLPVRDIERSIEFYNKLGLELAYKNELVTFFWPEKGKIWLGLWPCEQVNIPCPASIRHVAFQ' A
#
# COMPACT_ATOMS: atom_id res chain seq x y z
N MET A 1 20.52 -0.53 14.33
CA MET A 1 20.52 0.78 13.65
C MET A 1 19.44 0.74 12.57
N ILE A 2 18.50 1.69 12.55
CA ILE A 2 17.41 1.77 11.55
C ILE A 2 17.98 2.31 10.22
N LYS A 3 17.61 1.72 9.08
CA LYS A 3 18.18 2.05 7.75
C LYS A 3 17.26 2.84 6.83
N GLY A 4 15.95 2.86 7.07
CA GLY A 4 14.96 3.50 6.22
C GLY A 4 13.59 2.84 6.37
N LEU A 5 12.62 3.30 5.58
CA LEU A 5 11.32 2.67 5.47
C LEU A 5 11.46 1.34 4.73
N TYR A 6 11.06 0.25 5.37
CA TYR A 6 11.01 -1.07 4.73
C TYR A 6 9.63 -1.37 4.14
N GLU A 7 8.58 -0.95 4.84
CA GLU A 7 7.21 -1.28 4.50
C GLU A 7 6.21 -0.26 5.05
N ALA A 8 5.14 -0.01 4.30
CA ALA A 8 3.97 0.74 4.75
C ALA A 8 2.69 0.00 4.34
N TYR A 9 1.64 0.11 5.16
CA TYR A 9 0.33 -0.52 4.91
C TYR A 9 -0.77 0.50 4.78
N LEU A 10 -1.62 0.32 3.78
CA LEU A 10 -2.84 1.10 3.58
C LEU A 10 -4.07 0.18 3.66
N PRO A 11 -5.05 0.50 4.52
CA PRO A 11 -6.32 -0.18 4.47
C PRO A 11 -7.05 0.22 3.18
N VAL A 12 -7.63 -0.76 2.48
CA VAL A 12 -8.39 -0.54 1.25
C VAL A 12 -9.76 -1.20 1.36
N ARG A 13 -10.76 -0.66 0.65
CA ARG A 13 -12.13 -1.21 0.66
C ARG A 13 -12.31 -2.29 -0.40
N ASP A 14 -11.58 -2.15 -1.50
CA ASP A 14 -11.66 -3.03 -2.67
C ASP A 14 -10.24 -3.27 -3.18
N ILE A 15 -9.79 -4.51 -3.09
CA ILE A 15 -8.41 -4.87 -3.41
C ILE A 15 -8.14 -4.79 -4.91
N GLU A 16 -9.07 -5.21 -5.76
CA GLU A 16 -8.88 -5.22 -7.22
C GLU A 16 -8.86 -3.80 -7.78
N ARG A 17 -9.78 -2.94 -7.31
CA ARG A 17 -9.77 -1.51 -7.68
C ARG A 17 -8.48 -0.82 -7.25
N SER A 18 -7.96 -1.18 -6.07
CA SER A 18 -6.71 -0.60 -5.56
C SER A 18 -5.50 -1.10 -6.34
N ILE A 19 -5.48 -2.38 -6.71
CA ILE A 19 -4.43 -2.95 -7.57
C ILE A 19 -4.43 -2.25 -8.93
N GLU A 20 -5.59 -2.07 -9.56
CA GLU A 20 -5.71 -1.37 -10.83
C GLU A 20 -5.18 0.07 -10.72
N PHE A 21 -5.51 0.78 -9.64
CA PHE A 21 -5.04 2.13 -9.39
C PHE A 21 -3.51 2.21 -9.30
N TYR A 22 -2.87 1.39 -8.48
CA TYR A 22 -1.39 1.44 -8.31
C TYR A 22 -0.63 0.94 -9.54
N ASN A 23 -1.18 -0.03 -10.29
CA ASN A 23 -0.63 -0.42 -11.58
C ASN A 23 -0.65 0.74 -12.59
N LYS A 24 -1.74 1.54 -12.64
CA LYS A 24 -1.81 2.73 -13.51
C LYS A 24 -0.82 3.83 -13.12
N LEU A 25 -0.39 3.85 -11.86
CA LEU A 25 0.69 4.74 -11.38
C LEU A 25 2.10 4.17 -11.66
N GLY A 26 2.20 2.97 -12.24
CA GLY A 26 3.47 2.35 -12.61
C GLY A 26 4.14 1.54 -11.51
N LEU A 27 3.48 1.29 -10.38
CA LEU A 27 4.04 0.42 -9.34
C LEU A 27 3.98 -1.05 -9.79
N GLU A 28 5.07 -1.78 -9.59
CA GLU A 28 5.14 -3.21 -9.90
C GLU A 28 4.50 -4.05 -8.79
N LEU A 29 3.59 -4.96 -9.16
CA LEU A 29 3.00 -5.92 -8.24
C LEU A 29 4.08 -6.88 -7.72
N ALA A 30 4.35 -6.84 -6.42
CA ALA A 30 5.37 -7.65 -5.77
C ALA A 30 4.85 -9.04 -5.38
N TYR A 31 3.64 -9.07 -4.82
CA TYR A 31 3.02 -10.27 -4.27
C TYR A 31 1.51 -10.03 -4.11
N LYS A 32 0.70 -11.06 -4.33
CA LYS A 32 -0.76 -11.02 -4.13
C LYS A 32 -1.21 -12.32 -3.48
N ASN A 33 -1.96 -12.22 -2.39
CA ASN A 33 -2.74 -13.31 -1.83
C ASN A 33 -4.14 -12.82 -1.41
N GLU A 34 -4.92 -13.68 -0.75
CA GLU A 34 -6.29 -13.37 -0.31
C GLU A 34 -6.36 -12.34 0.82
N LEU A 35 -5.28 -12.14 1.57
CA LEU A 35 -5.24 -11.29 2.78
C LEU A 35 -4.56 -9.93 2.53
N VAL A 36 -3.57 -9.88 1.65
CA VAL A 36 -2.73 -8.71 1.42
C VAL A 36 -2.15 -8.72 0.01
N THR A 37 -2.02 -7.53 -0.57
CA THR A 37 -1.30 -7.33 -1.82
C THR A 37 -0.17 -6.34 -1.62
N PHE A 38 1.00 -6.65 -2.16
CA PHE A 38 2.17 -5.80 -2.07
C PHE A 38 2.59 -5.26 -3.42
N PHE A 39 3.04 -4.01 -3.40
CA PHE A 39 3.68 -3.32 -4.52
C PHE A 39 5.12 -2.94 -4.17
N TRP A 40 5.92 -2.77 -5.21
CA TRP A 40 7.25 -2.18 -5.14
C TRP A 40 7.22 -0.70 -5.56
N PRO A 41 7.19 0.26 -4.61
CA PRO A 41 7.63 1.62 -4.90
C PRO A 41 9.10 1.66 -5.34
N GLU A 42 9.94 0.86 -4.67
CA GLU A 42 11.34 0.64 -5.07
C GLU A 42 11.66 -0.85 -4.93
N LYS A 43 11.92 -1.50 -6.07
CA LYS A 43 12.08 -2.95 -6.17
C LYS A 43 13.21 -3.46 -5.26
N GLY A 44 12.86 -4.40 -4.37
CA GLY A 44 13.79 -5.00 -3.42
C GLY A 44 14.14 -4.13 -2.21
N LYS A 45 13.54 -2.94 -2.06
CA LYS A 45 13.81 -2.04 -0.93
C LYS A 45 12.58 -1.69 -0.11
N ILE A 46 11.47 -1.31 -0.76
CA ILE A 46 10.30 -0.77 -0.09
C ILE A 46 9.06 -1.55 -0.51
N TRP A 47 8.26 -1.97 0.45
CA TRP A 47 6.99 -2.63 0.23
C TRP A 47 5.83 -1.66 0.52
N LEU A 48 4.87 -1.59 -0.39
CA LEU A 48 3.57 -0.96 -0.13
C LEU A 48 2.49 -2.04 -0.05
N GLY A 49 2.02 -2.33 1.15
CA GLY A 49 0.96 -3.28 1.44
C GLY A 49 -0.42 -2.66 1.35
N LEU A 50 -1.33 -3.33 0.64
CA LEU A 50 -2.74 -3.02 0.58
C LEU A 50 -3.50 -4.10 1.34
N TRP A 51 -4.27 -3.67 2.34
CA TRP A 51 -5.00 -4.58 3.22
C TRP A 51 -6.51 -4.34 3.10
N PRO A 52 -7.30 -5.27 2.52
CA PRO A 52 -8.75 -5.14 2.48
C PRO A 52 -9.35 -5.26 3.88
N CYS A 53 -9.84 -4.16 4.46
CA CYS A 53 -10.42 -4.17 5.81
C CYS A 53 -11.35 -2.99 6.11
N GLU A 54 -12.17 -3.15 7.17
CA GLU A 54 -13.15 -2.16 7.62
C GLU A 54 -12.53 -0.87 8.19
N GLN A 55 -11.24 -0.89 8.56
CA GLN A 55 -10.52 0.27 9.09
C GLN A 55 -10.48 1.46 8.11
N VAL A 56 -10.77 1.23 6.83
CA VAL A 56 -11.02 2.30 5.85
C VAL A 56 -12.12 3.26 6.28
N ASN A 57 -13.11 2.79 7.04
CA ASN A 57 -14.26 3.58 7.48
C ASN A 57 -13.97 4.41 8.74
N ILE A 58 -12.84 4.17 9.41
CA ILE A 58 -12.43 4.97 10.58
C ILE A 58 -12.16 6.41 10.10
N PRO A 59 -12.86 7.44 10.64
CA PRO A 59 -12.57 8.82 10.31
C PRO A 59 -11.10 9.13 10.62
N CYS A 60 -10.38 9.63 9.63
CA CYS A 60 -8.95 9.80 9.74
C CYS A 60 -8.54 11.07 9.00
N PRO A 61 -8.01 12.08 9.71
CA PRO A 61 -7.35 13.22 9.08
C PRO A 61 -6.23 12.74 8.14
N ALA A 62 -6.02 13.47 7.04
CA ALA A 62 -4.98 13.14 6.05
C ALA A 62 -3.57 13.04 6.67
N SER A 63 -3.34 13.63 7.84
CA SER A 63 -2.08 13.55 8.58
C SER A 63 -1.75 12.16 9.14
N ILE A 64 -2.70 11.22 9.20
CA ILE A 64 -2.53 9.94 9.91
C ILE A 64 -2.49 8.73 8.97
N ARG A 65 -3.15 8.79 7.81
CA ARG A 65 -3.09 7.75 6.76
C ARG A 65 -2.65 8.36 5.44
N HIS A 66 -1.34 8.48 5.28
CA HIS A 66 -0.72 9.10 4.12
C HIS A 66 0.63 8.44 3.83
N VAL A 67 0.87 8.19 2.54
CA VAL A 67 2.18 7.85 1.99
C VAL A 67 2.38 8.80 0.80
N ALA A 68 3.53 9.46 0.76
CA ALA A 68 3.92 10.31 -0.36
C ALA A 68 5.03 9.65 -1.16
N PHE A 69 4.96 9.85 -2.47
CA PHE A 69 6.01 9.55 -3.43
C PHE A 69 6.56 10.87 -3.97
N GLN A 70 7.81 10.89 -4.42
CA GLN A 70 8.43 12.06 -5.07
C GLN A 70 7.87 12.28 -6.47
#